data_AF-A0A1M2VXK6-F1
#
_entry.id   AF-A0A1M2VXK6-F1
#
_cell.length_a   1.000
_cell.length_b   1.000
_cell.length_c   1.000
_cell.angle_alpha   90.00
_cell.angle_beta   90.00
_cell.angle_gamma   90.00
#
_symmetry.space_group_name_H-M   'P 1'
#
loop_
_entity.id
_entity.type
_entity.pdbx_description
1 polymer ?
#
loop_
_entity_poly.entity_id
_entity_poly.type
_entity_poly.pdbx_seq_one_letter_code
_entity_poly.pdbx_strand_id
1 'polypeptide(L)'
;MQRRGFLAELATTMHELEKDKDSLAANPENLKVIFEEMVEMCLWGNATDLSMLTHLSHEQIQHLQSVGRDAQAARAEFILRDDQEKVWDHLKSFAGKTDSRIDFVLDNGGFELFTDFVFADFLVTYTPYASKVVFHPKLIPWFVSDVTPPDFRSTTKSLLSPSFFPQEATPEGAPATDSSEESRAHLYKMVKRWESYIDSGVFALSVPIDSPLGASDKKANFWTTPYPYWNMKELAPELHKSLSDSSLVIFKGDLNFRKLTGDVQWPTSTPFETAIGPLAGSFPILSLRTNKADVIVAIDDEVAEKLESSGEKWRYNGKYAVVLFQPRSE
;
A
#
# COMPACT_ATOMS: atom_id res chain seq x y z
N MET A 1 15.91 -10.91 11.41
CA MET A 1 16.60 -11.78 10.45
C MET A 1 15.65 -12.24 9.34
N GLN A 2 14.56 -12.95 9.66
CA GLN A 2 13.55 -13.43 8.68
C GLN A 2 13.04 -12.35 7.70
N ARG A 3 12.57 -11.20 8.21
CA ARG A 3 12.04 -10.09 7.38
C ARG A 3 13.01 -9.51 6.35
N ARG A 4 14.33 -9.64 6.56
CA ARG A 4 15.35 -9.11 5.65
C ARG A 4 15.51 -9.97 4.40
N GLY A 5 15.41 -11.29 4.53
CA GLY A 5 15.41 -12.22 3.39
C GLY A 5 14.30 -11.89 2.40
N PHE A 6 13.09 -11.63 2.90
CA PHE A 6 11.94 -11.29 2.06
C PHE A 6 12.08 -9.98 1.28
N LEU A 7 12.79 -8.98 1.82
CA LEU A 7 13.08 -7.76 1.06
C LEU A 7 13.86 -8.08 -0.21
N ALA A 8 14.83 -9.00 -0.11
CA ALA A 8 15.67 -9.43 -1.23
C ALA A 8 14.94 -10.38 -2.19
N GLU A 9 14.07 -11.26 -1.67
CA GLU A 9 13.21 -12.11 -2.48
C GLU A 9 12.20 -11.29 -3.29
N LEU A 10 11.51 -10.33 -2.66
CA LEU A 10 10.57 -9.46 -3.36
C LEU A 10 11.28 -8.57 -4.40
N ALA A 11 12.51 -8.12 -4.10
CA ALA A 11 13.33 -7.45 -5.11
C ALA A 11 13.68 -8.37 -6.29
N THR A 12 13.86 -9.67 -6.03
CA THR A 12 14.08 -10.67 -7.08
C THR A 12 12.80 -10.87 -7.91
N THR A 13 11.62 -10.94 -7.29
CA THR A 13 10.34 -10.96 -8.01
C THR A 13 10.20 -9.72 -8.91
N MET A 14 10.50 -8.52 -8.40
CA MET A 14 10.47 -7.29 -9.19
C MET A 14 11.51 -7.29 -10.33
N HIS A 15 12.67 -7.92 -10.11
CA HIS A 15 13.68 -8.11 -11.16
C HIS A 15 13.19 -9.04 -12.27
N GLU A 16 12.52 -10.15 -11.94
CA GLU A 16 11.94 -11.05 -12.94
C GLU A 16 10.80 -10.37 -13.71
N LEU A 17 9.94 -9.59 -13.03
CA LEU A 17 8.89 -8.78 -13.68
C LEU A 17 9.47 -7.80 -14.71
N GLU A 18 10.65 -7.23 -14.47
CA GLU A 18 11.32 -6.35 -15.43
C GLU A 18 11.67 -7.06 -16.74
N LYS A 19 12.08 -8.33 -16.69
CA LYS A 19 12.45 -9.09 -17.89
C LYS A 19 11.25 -9.31 -18.81
N ASP A 20 10.05 -9.42 -18.22
CA ASP A 20 8.79 -9.67 -18.93
C ASP A 20 7.94 -8.41 -19.12
N LYS A 21 8.48 -7.21 -18.83
CA LYS A 21 7.76 -5.94 -18.81
C LYS A 21 6.94 -5.66 -20.08
N ASP A 22 7.55 -5.81 -21.26
CA ASP A 22 6.88 -5.53 -22.53
C ASP A 22 5.72 -6.52 -22.80
N SER A 23 5.90 -7.78 -22.40
CA SER A 23 4.87 -8.83 -22.49
C SER A 23 3.70 -8.56 -21.53
N LEU A 24 4.01 -8.16 -20.29
CA LEU A 24 3.02 -7.79 -19.28
C LEU A 24 2.23 -6.56 -19.69
N ALA A 25 2.89 -5.54 -20.24
CA ALA A 25 2.24 -4.33 -20.76
C ALA A 25 1.25 -4.63 -21.90
N ALA A 26 1.49 -5.69 -22.69
CA ALA A 26 0.60 -6.11 -23.75
C ALA A 26 -0.64 -6.89 -23.26
N ASN A 27 -0.65 -7.37 -22.01
CA ASN A 27 -1.76 -8.15 -21.44
C ASN A 27 -2.23 -7.58 -20.08
N PRO A 28 -3.26 -6.71 -20.09
CA PRO A 28 -3.81 -6.13 -18.86
C PRO A 28 -4.27 -7.15 -17.82
N GLU A 29 -4.72 -8.34 -18.21
CA GLU A 29 -5.17 -9.35 -17.25
C GLU A 29 -4.01 -9.97 -16.46
N ASN A 30 -2.82 -10.03 -17.04
CA ASN A 30 -1.63 -10.44 -16.28
C ASN A 30 -1.22 -9.36 -15.29
N LEU A 31 -1.28 -8.09 -15.69
CA LEU A 31 -1.02 -6.99 -14.76
C LEU A 31 -2.06 -6.91 -13.64
N LYS A 32 -3.33 -7.29 -13.89
CA LYS A 32 -4.38 -7.38 -12.86
C LYS A 32 -3.98 -8.31 -11.72
N VAL A 33 -3.49 -9.52 -12.05
CA VAL A 33 -3.06 -10.49 -11.03
C VAL A 33 -1.92 -9.94 -10.18
N ILE A 34 -0.92 -9.31 -10.80
CA ILE A 34 0.19 -8.69 -10.06
C ILE A 34 -0.33 -7.51 -9.22
N PHE A 35 -1.22 -6.69 -9.77
CA PHE A 35 -1.84 -5.59 -9.04
C PHE A 35 -2.54 -6.07 -7.78
N GLU A 36 -3.30 -7.15 -7.85
CA GLU A 36 -4.01 -7.73 -6.71
C GLU A 36 -3.01 -8.21 -5.63
N GLU A 37 -1.93 -8.89 -6.02
CA GLU A 37 -0.85 -9.25 -5.08
C GLU A 37 -0.18 -8.03 -4.45
N MET A 38 0.02 -6.94 -5.21
CA MET A 38 0.61 -5.71 -4.69
C MET A 38 -0.31 -4.98 -3.70
N VAL A 39 -1.62 -4.99 -3.96
CA VAL A 39 -2.63 -4.44 -3.05
C VAL A 39 -2.64 -5.23 -1.76
N GLU A 40 -2.68 -6.57 -1.82
CA GLU A 40 -2.68 -7.42 -0.63
C GLU A 40 -1.37 -7.30 0.16
N MET A 41 -0.22 -7.22 -0.51
CA MET A 41 1.06 -6.96 0.13
C MET A 41 1.04 -5.63 0.91
N CYS A 42 0.46 -4.57 0.33
CA CYS A 42 0.29 -3.29 1.01
C CYS A 42 -0.74 -3.34 2.13
N LEU A 43 -1.83 -4.11 1.95
CA LEU A 43 -2.91 -4.28 2.92
C LEU A 43 -2.41 -4.92 4.20
N TRP A 44 -1.70 -6.04 4.07
CA TRP A 44 -1.23 -6.83 5.20
C TRP A 44 0.06 -6.27 5.80
N GLY A 45 0.93 -5.68 4.97
CA GLY A 45 2.17 -5.02 5.40
C GLY A 45 2.96 -5.83 6.43
N ASN A 46 2.94 -5.38 7.69
CA ASN A 46 3.65 -6.03 8.79
C ASN A 46 3.02 -7.35 9.29
N ALA A 47 1.78 -7.65 8.92
CA ALA A 47 1.02 -8.83 9.30
C ALA A 47 1.05 -9.95 8.25
N THR A 48 1.69 -9.72 7.10
CA THR A 48 1.75 -10.71 6.02
C THR A 48 2.51 -11.96 6.47
N ASP A 49 1.93 -13.15 6.23
CA ASP A 49 2.73 -14.38 6.18
C ASP A 49 3.66 -14.27 4.98
N LEU A 50 4.92 -14.02 5.28
CA LEU A 50 5.95 -13.66 4.32
C LEU A 50 6.21 -14.78 3.31
N SER A 51 5.85 -16.04 3.62
CA SER A 51 5.91 -17.16 2.69
C SER A 51 4.98 -17.00 1.48
N MET A 52 3.97 -16.13 1.59
CA MET A 52 2.97 -15.94 0.55
C MET A 52 3.32 -14.82 -0.43
N LEU A 53 4.29 -13.95 -0.13
CA LEU A 53 4.66 -12.80 -0.98
C LEU A 53 5.56 -13.16 -2.19
N THR A 54 6.10 -14.39 -2.24
CA THR A 54 7.25 -14.72 -3.11
C THR A 54 7.02 -15.95 -4.01
N HIS A 55 5.86 -16.01 -4.67
CA HIS A 55 5.51 -17.11 -5.60
C HIS A 55 5.59 -16.76 -7.09
N LEU A 56 6.39 -15.75 -7.47
CA LEU A 56 6.52 -15.35 -8.87
C LEU A 56 7.95 -15.54 -9.36
N SER A 57 8.29 -16.79 -9.69
CA SER A 57 9.43 -17.10 -10.57
C SER A 57 9.10 -16.76 -12.03
N HIS A 58 10.11 -16.65 -12.90
CA HIS A 58 9.89 -16.43 -14.34
C HIS A 58 8.97 -17.50 -14.98
N GLU A 59 9.07 -18.76 -14.54
CA GLU A 59 8.19 -19.84 -15.00
C GLU A 59 6.74 -19.65 -14.50
N GLN A 60 6.56 -19.14 -13.29
CA GLN A 60 5.24 -18.84 -12.73
C GLN A 60 4.58 -17.61 -13.35
N ILE A 61 5.35 -16.62 -13.83
CA ILE A 61 4.81 -15.47 -14.59
C ILE A 61 4.12 -15.95 -15.88
N GLN A 62 4.60 -17.04 -16.49
CA GLN A 62 3.94 -17.64 -17.67
C GLN A 62 2.59 -18.32 -17.33
N HIS A 63 2.40 -18.69 -16.06
CA HIS A 63 1.19 -19.32 -15.51
C HIS A 63 0.49 -18.43 -14.46
N LEU A 64 0.69 -17.12 -14.55
CA LEU A 64 0.32 -16.16 -13.51
C LEU A 64 -1.16 -16.24 -13.12
N GLN A 65 -2.04 -16.44 -14.10
CA GLN A 65 -3.49 -16.53 -13.87
C GLN A 65 -3.90 -17.74 -13.02
N SER A 66 -3.20 -18.88 -13.10
CA SER A 66 -3.52 -20.03 -12.25
C SER A 66 -2.89 -19.89 -10.86
N VAL A 67 -1.63 -19.47 -10.80
CA VAL A 67 -0.90 -19.31 -9.52
C VAL A 67 -1.53 -18.22 -8.65
N GLY A 68 -1.92 -17.09 -9.25
CA GLY A 68 -2.56 -15.98 -8.53
C GLY A 68 -3.90 -16.38 -7.91
N ARG A 69 -4.72 -17.17 -8.63
CA ARG A 69 -6.03 -17.62 -8.10
C ARG A 69 -5.89 -18.46 -6.83
N ASP A 70 -4.94 -19.38 -6.79
CA ASP A 70 -4.74 -20.26 -5.63
C ASP A 70 -4.23 -19.47 -4.42
N ALA A 71 -3.30 -18.52 -4.64
CA ALA A 71 -2.78 -17.64 -3.60
C ALA A 71 -3.86 -16.69 -3.04
N GLN A 72 -4.67 -16.09 -3.91
CA GLN A 72 -5.79 -15.23 -3.53
C GLN A 72 -6.88 -15.98 -2.79
N ALA A 73 -7.22 -17.21 -3.22
CA ALA A 73 -8.26 -18.02 -2.59
C ALA A 73 -7.95 -18.32 -1.12
N ALA A 74 -6.67 -18.52 -0.76
CA ALA A 74 -6.25 -18.76 0.61
C ALA A 74 -6.39 -17.53 1.52
N ARG A 75 -6.40 -16.32 0.95
CA ARG A 75 -6.46 -15.04 1.67
C ARG A 75 -7.84 -14.39 1.65
N ALA A 76 -8.66 -14.74 0.68
CA ALA A 76 -10.01 -14.24 0.50
C ALA A 76 -10.89 -14.43 1.75
N GLU A 77 -10.64 -15.45 2.57
CA GLU A 77 -11.38 -15.65 3.83
C GLU A 77 -11.11 -14.57 4.90
N PHE A 78 -9.98 -13.86 4.81
CA PHE A 78 -9.59 -12.80 5.74
C PHE A 78 -9.89 -11.40 5.20
N ILE A 79 -10.18 -11.24 3.91
CA ILE A 79 -10.60 -9.98 3.30
C ILE A 79 -12.13 -9.97 3.25
N LEU A 80 -12.76 -9.32 4.24
CA LEU A 80 -14.21 -9.38 4.45
C LEU A 80 -15.01 -8.61 3.40
N ARG A 81 -14.37 -7.66 2.74
CA ARG A 81 -14.90 -6.93 1.60
C ARG A 81 -13.75 -6.58 0.67
N ASP A 82 -13.90 -6.93 -0.60
CA ASP A 82 -12.87 -6.77 -1.61
C ASP A 82 -13.39 -6.00 -2.83
N ASP A 83 -12.92 -4.77 -3.01
CA ASP A 83 -13.21 -3.94 -4.17
C ASP A 83 -12.02 -3.83 -5.15
N GLN A 84 -11.00 -4.71 -5.08
CA GLN A 84 -9.79 -4.67 -5.93
C GLN A 84 -10.12 -4.62 -7.43
N GLU A 85 -11.09 -5.40 -7.89
CA GLU A 85 -11.53 -5.41 -9.29
C GLU A 85 -12.05 -4.03 -9.74
N LYS A 86 -12.81 -3.34 -8.89
CA LYS A 86 -13.33 -2.00 -9.19
C LYS A 86 -12.20 -0.97 -9.29
N VAL A 87 -11.17 -1.10 -8.44
CA VAL A 87 -9.98 -0.25 -8.52
C VAL A 87 -9.24 -0.51 -9.82
N TRP A 88 -9.06 -1.76 -10.20
CA TRP A 88 -8.39 -2.13 -11.44
C TRP A 88 -9.10 -1.55 -12.68
N ASP A 89 -10.43 -1.70 -12.74
CA ASP A 89 -11.24 -1.12 -13.80
C ASP A 89 -11.15 0.41 -13.84
N HIS A 90 -11.12 1.06 -12.68
CA HIS A 90 -10.89 2.50 -12.57
C HIS A 90 -9.52 2.91 -13.10
N LEU A 91 -8.44 2.20 -12.74
CA LEU A 91 -7.08 2.48 -13.21
C LEU A 91 -6.93 2.34 -14.72
N LYS A 92 -7.59 1.35 -15.34
CA LYS A 92 -7.59 1.18 -16.80
C LYS A 92 -8.09 2.42 -17.55
N SER A 93 -8.97 3.23 -16.95
CA SER A 93 -9.45 4.49 -17.54
C SER A 93 -8.37 5.58 -17.70
N PHE A 94 -7.18 5.36 -17.13
CA PHE A 94 -6.03 6.26 -17.23
C PHE A 94 -4.98 5.81 -18.24
N ALA A 95 -5.21 4.70 -18.97
CA ALA A 95 -4.30 4.22 -20.00
C ALA A 95 -3.99 5.33 -21.03
N GLY A 96 -2.69 5.57 -21.27
CA GLY A 96 -2.22 6.56 -22.25
C GLY A 96 -2.27 8.03 -21.77
N LYS A 97 -2.74 8.30 -20.54
CA LYS A 97 -2.60 9.62 -19.91
C LYS A 97 -1.18 9.79 -19.38
N THR A 98 -0.64 11.00 -19.49
CA THR A 98 0.78 11.28 -19.17
C THR A 98 0.99 11.95 -17.82
N ASP A 99 -0.10 12.35 -17.15
CA ASP A 99 -0.13 13.12 -15.91
C ASP A 99 -0.92 12.43 -14.79
N SER A 100 -1.23 11.14 -14.93
CA SER A 100 -1.93 10.35 -13.92
C SER A 100 -1.10 10.25 -12.64
N ARG A 101 -1.63 10.81 -11.55
CA ARG A 101 -0.99 10.84 -10.23
C ARG A 101 -1.76 9.96 -9.25
N ILE A 102 -1.05 9.11 -8.51
CA ILE A 102 -1.61 8.33 -7.40
C ILE A 102 -1.03 8.87 -6.09
N ASP A 103 -1.87 9.00 -5.07
CA ASP A 103 -1.47 9.50 -3.76
C ASP A 103 -1.55 8.39 -2.71
N PHE A 104 -0.54 8.27 -1.84
CA PHE A 104 -0.54 7.36 -0.70
C PHE A 104 -0.61 8.17 0.60
N VAL A 105 -1.68 8.01 1.36
CA VAL A 105 -1.77 8.50 2.74
C VAL A 105 -1.21 7.42 3.66
N LEU A 106 0.04 7.62 4.07
CA LEU A 106 0.86 6.61 4.72
C LEU A 106 0.39 6.32 6.15
N ASP A 107 0.63 5.07 6.58
CA ASP A 107 0.53 4.59 7.96
C ASP A 107 1.96 4.39 8.49
N ASN A 108 2.43 3.16 8.63
CA ASN A 108 3.68 2.85 9.33
C ASN A 108 4.95 2.89 8.45
N GLY A 109 6.07 3.27 9.07
CA GLY A 109 7.41 3.08 8.52
C GLY A 109 7.88 1.62 8.50
N GLY A 110 9.15 1.41 8.18
CA GLY A 110 9.74 0.07 8.13
C GLY A 110 9.22 -0.75 6.96
N PHE A 111 8.78 -1.98 7.23
CA PHE A 111 8.38 -2.92 6.17
C PHE A 111 7.12 -2.48 5.43
N GLU A 112 6.18 -1.81 6.09
CA GLU A 112 4.96 -1.32 5.44
C GLU A 112 5.26 -0.19 4.44
N LEU A 113 6.07 0.80 4.82
CA LEU A 113 6.55 1.80 3.87
C LEU A 113 7.35 1.18 2.71
N PHE A 114 8.11 0.10 2.97
CA PHE A 114 8.79 -0.62 1.91
C PHE A 114 7.81 -1.27 0.93
N THR A 115 6.75 -1.93 1.40
CA THR A 115 5.74 -2.50 0.50
C THR A 115 4.97 -1.43 -0.25
N ASP A 116 4.72 -0.26 0.37
CA ASP A 116 4.15 0.91 -0.31
C ASP A 116 5.07 1.40 -1.45
N PHE A 117 6.40 1.37 -1.27
CA PHE A 117 7.36 1.69 -2.35
C PHE A 117 7.37 0.65 -3.47
N VAL A 118 7.29 -0.64 -3.13
CA VAL A 118 7.22 -1.71 -4.14
C VAL A 118 5.94 -1.56 -4.97
N PHE A 119 4.80 -1.28 -4.35
CA PHE A 119 3.55 -1.08 -5.07
C PHE A 119 3.57 0.20 -5.91
N ALA A 120 4.09 1.30 -5.36
CA ALA A 120 4.30 2.54 -6.11
C ALA A 120 5.21 2.33 -7.33
N ASP A 121 6.27 1.53 -7.18
CA ASP A 121 7.19 1.18 -8.27
C ASP A 121 6.46 0.36 -9.33
N PHE A 122 5.67 -0.61 -8.91
CA PHE A 122 4.84 -1.38 -9.84
C PHE A 122 3.91 -0.48 -10.66
N LEU A 123 3.20 0.43 -10.00
CA LEU A 123 2.27 1.34 -10.65
C LEU A 123 2.94 2.21 -11.73
N VAL A 124 4.09 2.82 -11.43
CA VAL A 124 4.76 3.74 -12.38
C VAL A 124 5.67 3.04 -13.39
N THR A 125 6.20 1.87 -13.06
CA THR A 125 7.18 1.17 -13.90
C THR A 125 6.52 0.18 -14.85
N TYR A 126 5.54 -0.59 -14.37
CA TYR A 126 5.01 -1.75 -15.07
C TYR A 126 3.59 -1.57 -15.59
N THR A 127 2.89 -0.50 -15.18
CA THR A 127 1.53 -0.21 -15.69
C THR A 127 1.51 1.06 -16.53
N PRO A 128 0.61 1.16 -17.53
CA PRO A 128 0.42 2.39 -18.29
C PRO A 128 -0.59 3.36 -17.64
N TYR A 129 -0.91 3.17 -16.36
CA TYR A 129 -2.01 3.87 -15.68
C TYR A 129 -1.57 4.98 -14.73
N ALA A 130 -0.28 5.01 -14.34
CA ALA A 130 0.28 5.99 -13.43
C ALA A 130 1.62 6.52 -13.93
N SER A 131 1.84 7.81 -13.77
CA SER A 131 3.09 8.51 -14.14
C SER A 131 3.84 9.05 -12.92
N LYS A 132 3.14 9.21 -11.79
CA LYS A 132 3.65 9.82 -10.57
C LYS A 132 2.96 9.26 -9.33
N VAL A 133 3.72 9.10 -8.26
CA VAL A 133 3.22 8.76 -6.92
C VAL A 133 3.62 9.85 -5.92
N VAL A 134 2.64 10.32 -5.15
CA VAL A 134 2.86 11.28 -4.05
C VAL A 134 2.51 10.65 -2.71
N PHE A 135 3.45 10.69 -1.78
CA PHE A 135 3.32 10.11 -0.46
C PHE A 135 3.06 11.21 0.59
N HIS A 136 2.08 10.98 1.46
CA HIS A 136 1.67 11.93 2.49
C HIS A 136 2.12 11.45 3.88
N PRO A 137 3.18 12.05 4.46
CA PRO A 137 3.72 11.66 5.75
C PRO A 137 3.03 12.44 6.90
N LYS A 138 3.36 12.07 8.14
CA LYS A 138 3.09 12.88 9.34
C LYS A 138 4.28 13.80 9.63
N LEU A 139 4.04 15.05 10.02
CA LEU A 139 5.12 16.02 10.27
C LEU A 139 5.70 15.94 11.69
N ILE A 140 5.08 15.19 12.59
CA ILE A 140 5.56 14.93 13.96
C ILE A 140 5.56 13.42 14.22
N PRO A 141 6.31 12.91 15.21
CA PRO A 141 6.12 11.56 15.70
C PRO A 141 4.64 11.35 16.05
N TRP A 142 4.02 10.37 15.39
CA TRP A 142 2.58 10.14 15.46
C TRP A 142 2.33 8.65 15.54
N PHE A 143 1.46 8.21 16.45
CA PHE A 143 1.07 6.81 16.63
C PHE A 143 2.25 5.80 16.61
N VAL A 144 3.36 6.19 17.24
CA VAL A 144 4.62 5.42 17.38
C VAL A 144 5.37 5.20 16.06
N SER A 145 4.74 4.59 15.07
CA SER A 145 5.39 4.11 13.85
C SER A 145 4.99 4.84 12.58
N ASP A 146 4.13 5.86 12.64
CA ASP A 146 3.71 6.56 11.43
C ASP A 146 4.88 7.21 10.69
N VAL A 147 4.87 7.11 9.36
CA VAL A 147 5.94 7.64 8.50
C VAL A 147 6.06 9.15 8.64
N THR A 148 7.27 9.61 8.96
CA THR A 148 7.67 11.02 8.88
C THR A 148 8.63 11.27 7.70
N PRO A 149 8.90 12.52 7.28
CA PRO A 149 9.86 12.79 6.22
C PRO A 149 11.28 12.23 6.48
N PRO A 150 11.83 12.28 7.72
CA PRO A 150 13.05 11.56 8.06
C PRO A 150 12.99 10.05 7.82
N ASP A 151 11.88 9.38 8.17
CA ASP A 151 11.72 7.94 7.96
C ASP A 151 11.77 7.62 6.47
N PHE A 152 10.96 8.32 5.66
CA PHE A 152 10.91 8.21 4.20
C PHE A 152 12.31 8.33 3.57
N ARG A 153 13.04 9.40 3.92
CA ARG A 153 14.39 9.65 3.40
C ARG A 153 15.40 8.61 3.87
N SER A 154 15.21 8.03 5.06
CA SER A 154 16.12 7.03 5.61
C SER A 154 15.90 5.63 5.04
N THR A 155 14.71 5.34 4.49
CA THR A 155 14.34 4.02 3.96
C THR A 155 15.32 3.55 2.88
N THR A 156 15.53 4.32 1.82
CA THR A 156 16.46 3.91 0.73
C THR A 156 17.88 3.76 1.25
N LYS A 157 18.35 4.70 2.08
CA LYS A 157 19.68 4.64 2.71
C LYS A 157 19.87 3.39 3.56
N SER A 158 18.84 3.00 4.31
CA SER A 158 18.85 1.81 5.16
C SER A 158 18.90 0.55 4.31
N LEU A 159 18.10 0.47 3.24
CA LEU A 159 18.08 -0.68 2.34
C LEU A 159 19.38 -0.84 1.54
N LEU A 160 20.10 0.24 1.27
CA LEU A 160 21.42 0.22 0.63
C LEU A 160 22.58 0.00 1.62
N SER A 161 22.32 0.05 2.93
CA SER A 161 23.38 -0.04 3.93
C SER A 161 23.89 -1.48 4.08
N PRO A 162 25.21 -1.72 3.93
CA PRO A 162 25.79 -3.03 4.18
C PRO A 162 25.55 -3.55 5.61
N SER A 163 25.47 -2.64 6.59
CA SER A 163 25.19 -2.98 7.99
C SER A 163 23.73 -3.36 8.26
N PHE A 164 22.80 -2.99 7.37
CA PHE A 164 21.40 -3.37 7.49
C PHE A 164 21.19 -4.83 7.06
N PHE A 165 22.02 -5.34 6.14
CA PHE A 165 22.08 -6.75 5.78
C PHE A 165 23.50 -7.29 6.08
N PRO A 166 23.85 -7.52 7.36
CA PRO A 166 25.17 -8.04 7.70
C PRO A 166 25.40 -9.37 6.96
N GLN A 167 26.57 -9.52 6.35
CA GLN A 167 27.04 -10.84 5.93
C GLN A 167 27.27 -11.63 7.21
N GLU A 168 26.34 -12.52 7.57
CA GLU A 168 26.69 -13.52 8.58
C GLU A 168 27.69 -14.49 7.94
N ALA A 169 28.75 -14.81 8.67
CA ALA A 169 29.58 -15.95 8.34
C ALA A 169 28.70 -17.18 8.53
N THR A 170 28.28 -17.81 7.42
CA THR A 170 27.51 -19.06 7.47
C THR A 170 28.29 -20.09 8.29
N PRO A 171 27.76 -20.60 9.41
CA PRO A 171 28.35 -21.75 10.08
C PRO A 171 28.35 -22.92 9.09
N GLU A 172 29.47 -23.66 9.00
CA GLU A 172 29.53 -24.87 8.17
C GLU A 172 28.37 -25.82 8.53
N GLY A 173 27.46 -26.03 7.57
CA GLY A 173 26.32 -26.96 7.72
C GLY A 173 24.98 -26.33 8.16
N ALA A 174 24.87 -25.01 8.31
CA ALA A 174 23.55 -24.37 8.47
C ALA A 174 22.77 -24.38 7.14
N PRO A 175 21.44 -24.67 7.14
CA PRO A 175 20.62 -24.52 5.95
C PRO A 175 20.68 -23.05 5.48
N ALA A 176 20.79 -22.85 4.17
CA ALA A 176 20.90 -21.52 3.55
C ALA A 176 19.62 -20.71 3.78
N THR A 177 19.52 -20.04 4.93
CA THR A 177 18.47 -19.07 5.22
C THR A 177 19.11 -17.68 5.28
N ASP A 178 19.67 -17.23 4.17
CA ASP A 178 20.12 -15.85 4.00
C ASP A 178 20.14 -15.51 2.50
N SER A 179 19.61 -14.34 2.15
CA SER A 179 19.49 -13.80 0.79
C SER A 179 20.77 -14.01 -0.03
N SER A 180 20.69 -14.68 -1.19
CA SER A 180 21.84 -14.86 -2.09
C SER A 180 22.46 -13.51 -2.51
N GLU A 181 23.74 -13.51 -2.87
CA GLU A 181 24.41 -12.32 -3.41
C GLU A 181 23.63 -11.69 -4.59
N GLU A 182 23.02 -12.54 -5.42
CA GLU A 182 22.15 -12.15 -6.52
C GLU A 182 20.88 -11.41 -6.06
N SER A 183 20.14 -11.94 -5.08
CA SER A 183 18.94 -11.28 -4.54
C SER A 183 19.25 -9.92 -3.90
N ARG A 184 20.44 -9.77 -3.31
CA ARG A 184 20.94 -8.48 -2.82
C ARG A 184 21.26 -7.51 -3.94
N ALA A 185 21.81 -7.98 -5.05
CA ALA A 185 22.05 -7.17 -6.24
C ALA A 185 20.72 -6.70 -6.86
N HIS A 186 19.68 -7.53 -6.84
CA HIS A 186 18.33 -7.14 -7.26
C HIS A 186 17.76 -6.04 -6.35
N LEU A 187 17.87 -6.21 -5.04
CA LEU A 187 17.45 -5.18 -4.08
C LEU A 187 18.19 -3.87 -4.30
N TYR A 188 19.51 -3.90 -4.51
CA TYR A 188 20.30 -2.71 -4.82
C TYR A 188 19.79 -1.99 -6.07
N LYS A 189 19.55 -2.73 -7.17
CA LYS A 189 19.03 -2.16 -8.42
C LYS A 189 17.65 -1.53 -8.24
N MET A 190 16.74 -2.22 -7.55
CA MET A 190 15.39 -1.73 -7.29
C MET A 190 15.42 -0.45 -6.44
N VAL A 191 16.20 -0.43 -5.36
CA VAL A 191 16.30 0.77 -4.50
C VAL A 191 16.98 1.93 -5.22
N LYS A 192 17.97 1.66 -6.10
CA LYS A 192 18.58 2.69 -6.96
C LYS A 192 17.58 3.30 -7.94
N ARG A 193 16.66 2.50 -8.48
CA ARG A 193 15.55 3.00 -9.29
C ARG A 193 14.64 3.93 -8.47
N TRP A 194 14.34 3.57 -7.23
CA TRP A 194 13.54 4.45 -6.34
C TRP A 194 14.25 5.76 -6.01
N GLU A 195 15.57 5.76 -5.76
CA GLU A 195 16.34 7.00 -5.60
C GLU A 195 16.21 7.89 -6.86
N SER A 196 16.30 7.31 -8.05
CA SER A 196 16.07 8.05 -9.31
C SER A 196 14.64 8.59 -9.44
N TYR A 197 13.63 7.88 -8.94
CA TYR A 197 12.25 8.37 -8.91
C TYR A 197 12.06 9.53 -7.95
N ILE A 198 12.72 9.49 -6.80
CA ILE A 198 12.71 10.58 -5.83
C ILE A 198 13.41 11.82 -6.43
N ASP A 199 14.58 11.64 -7.05
CA ASP A 199 15.35 12.74 -7.65
C ASP A 199 14.63 13.40 -8.83
N SER A 200 13.90 12.62 -9.63
CA SER A 200 13.11 13.11 -10.77
C SER A 200 11.71 13.60 -10.40
N GLY A 201 11.23 13.31 -9.19
CA GLY A 201 9.88 13.66 -8.73
C GLY A 201 8.76 12.74 -9.22
N VAL A 202 9.10 11.58 -9.81
CA VAL A 202 8.17 10.47 -10.07
C VAL A 202 7.63 9.93 -8.75
N PHE A 203 8.51 9.77 -7.76
CA PHE A 203 8.12 9.63 -6.35
C PHE A 203 8.35 10.97 -5.67
N ALA A 204 7.37 11.44 -4.91
CA ALA A 204 7.53 12.68 -4.15
C ALA A 204 6.83 12.57 -2.80
N LEU A 205 7.35 13.23 -1.77
CA LEU A 205 6.54 13.57 -0.61
C LEU A 205 5.61 14.73 -0.97
N SER A 206 4.45 14.82 -0.31
CA SER A 206 3.55 15.98 -0.42
C SER A 206 4.10 17.25 0.24
N VAL A 207 5.27 17.14 0.88
CA VAL A 207 6.08 18.18 1.52
C VAL A 207 7.54 18.06 1.06
N PRO A 208 8.41 19.07 1.28
CA PRO A 208 9.85 18.94 0.99
C PRO A 208 10.46 17.70 1.68
N ILE A 209 11.30 16.94 0.98
CA ILE A 209 11.87 15.67 1.49
C ILE A 209 12.79 15.85 2.70
N ASP A 210 13.33 17.05 2.87
CA ASP A 210 14.19 17.49 3.96
C ASP A 210 13.42 18.19 5.09
N SER A 211 12.08 18.22 5.04
CA SER A 211 11.24 18.80 6.09
C SER A 211 11.63 18.23 7.47
N PRO A 212 11.98 19.09 8.45
CA PRO A 212 12.29 18.64 9.79
C PRO A 212 11.02 18.17 10.52
N LEU A 213 11.20 17.35 11.56
CA LEU A 213 10.09 17.04 12.47
C LEU A 213 9.57 18.32 13.12
N GLY A 214 8.25 18.46 13.20
CA GLY A 214 7.56 19.65 13.67
C GLY A 214 7.45 20.77 12.63
N ALA A 215 7.87 20.54 11.37
CA ALA A 215 7.58 21.46 10.29
C ALA A 215 6.07 21.70 10.14
N SER A 216 5.70 22.82 9.54
CA SER A 216 4.32 23.16 9.24
C SER A 216 4.13 23.26 7.73
N ASP A 217 3.17 22.51 7.20
CA ASP A 217 2.81 22.55 5.79
C ASP A 217 1.30 22.40 5.64
N LYS A 218 0.68 23.26 4.84
CA LYS A 218 -0.78 23.30 4.67
C LYS A 218 -1.36 22.02 4.05
N LYS A 219 -0.55 21.23 3.35
CA LYS A 219 -0.90 19.92 2.79
C LYS A 219 -0.64 18.75 3.72
N ALA A 220 0.05 18.95 4.85
CA ALA A 220 0.37 17.85 5.76
C ALA A 220 -0.07 18.06 7.22
N ASN A 221 -0.30 19.29 7.66
CA ASN A 221 -0.74 19.61 9.02
C ASN A 221 -2.04 18.87 9.40
N PHE A 222 -2.96 18.68 8.44
CA PHE A 222 -4.27 18.08 8.68
C PHE A 222 -4.18 16.63 9.18
N TRP A 223 -3.19 15.86 8.71
CA TRP A 223 -3.06 14.43 9.01
C TRP A 223 -2.88 14.13 10.49
N THR A 224 -2.31 15.05 11.26
CA THR A 224 -2.07 14.94 12.71
C THR A 224 -3.04 15.78 13.56
N THR A 225 -4.12 16.30 12.96
CA THR A 225 -5.22 16.91 13.72
C THR A 225 -6.17 15.84 14.29
N PRO A 226 -7.03 16.15 15.27
CA PRO A 226 -8.01 15.19 15.77
C PRO A 226 -9.24 15.03 14.86
N TYR A 227 -9.36 15.83 13.80
CA TYR A 227 -10.57 15.86 12.98
C TYR A 227 -10.69 14.61 12.10
N PRO A 228 -11.92 14.12 11.89
CA PRO A 228 -12.18 13.16 10.84
C PRO A 228 -11.94 13.80 9.48
N TYR A 229 -11.70 12.98 8.46
CA TYR A 229 -11.40 13.49 7.13
C TYR A 229 -12.61 14.15 6.46
N TRP A 230 -13.81 14.01 7.04
CA TRP A 230 -15.02 14.77 6.70
C TRP A 230 -14.80 16.29 6.70
N ASN A 231 -13.94 16.80 7.58
CA ASN A 231 -13.67 18.23 7.71
C ASN A 231 -12.53 18.72 6.79
N MET A 232 -11.95 17.87 5.94
CA MET A 232 -10.76 18.20 5.15
C MET A 232 -10.97 19.41 4.24
N LYS A 233 -12.12 19.50 3.57
CA LYS A 233 -12.43 20.61 2.65
C LYS A 233 -12.46 21.97 3.35
N GLU A 234 -12.96 22.01 4.59
CA GLU A 234 -13.10 23.24 5.37
C GLU A 234 -11.78 23.61 6.07
N LEU A 235 -11.15 22.64 6.73
CA LEU A 235 -10.01 22.88 7.60
C LEU A 235 -8.66 22.80 6.88
N ALA A 236 -8.61 22.14 5.72
CA ALA A 236 -7.41 21.97 4.90
C ALA A 236 -7.73 22.07 3.39
N PRO A 237 -8.29 23.21 2.93
CA PRO A 237 -8.75 23.37 1.55
C PRO A 237 -7.64 23.18 0.51
N GLU A 238 -6.39 23.51 0.84
CA GLU A 238 -5.24 23.30 -0.06
C GLU A 238 -4.88 21.82 -0.21
N LEU A 239 -5.02 21.04 0.86
CA LEU A 239 -4.86 19.58 0.82
C LEU A 239 -6.00 18.96 0.00
N HIS A 240 -7.25 19.31 0.32
CA HIS A 240 -8.43 18.80 -0.39
C HIS A 240 -8.33 19.08 -1.89
N LYS A 241 -8.03 20.33 -2.28
CA LYS A 241 -7.80 20.71 -3.67
C LYS A 241 -6.67 19.90 -4.31
N SER A 242 -5.55 19.73 -3.61
CA SER A 242 -4.44 18.93 -4.12
C SER A 242 -4.88 17.50 -4.39
N LEU A 243 -5.63 16.86 -3.49
CA LEU A 243 -6.11 15.48 -3.65
C LEU A 243 -7.21 15.34 -4.70
N SER A 244 -8.01 16.37 -4.96
CA SER A 244 -8.99 16.39 -6.06
C SER A 244 -8.37 16.21 -7.45
N ASP A 245 -7.09 16.56 -7.61
CA ASP A 245 -6.34 16.32 -8.86
C ASP A 245 -5.76 14.89 -8.94
N SER A 246 -5.96 14.05 -7.93
CA SER A 246 -5.45 12.68 -7.90
C SER A 246 -6.31 11.74 -8.76
N SER A 247 -5.65 10.84 -9.50
CA SER A 247 -6.31 9.72 -10.16
C SER A 247 -6.81 8.67 -9.15
N LEU A 248 -6.12 8.52 -8.02
CA LEU A 248 -6.48 7.60 -6.93
C LEU A 248 -5.74 8.00 -5.65
N VAL A 249 -6.47 8.10 -4.53
CA VAL A 249 -5.88 8.30 -3.20
C VAL A 249 -6.02 7.01 -2.38
N ILE A 250 -4.89 6.38 -2.07
CA ILE A 250 -4.79 5.15 -1.28
C ILE A 250 -4.54 5.51 0.19
N PHE A 251 -5.48 5.17 1.06
CA PHE A 251 -5.38 5.34 2.51
C PHE A 251 -4.94 4.04 3.16
N LYS A 252 -3.79 4.06 3.83
CA LYS A 252 -3.21 2.87 4.48
C LYS A 252 -3.62 2.76 5.94
N GLY A 253 -3.94 1.55 6.39
CA GLY A 253 -3.99 1.22 7.81
C GLY A 253 -5.24 1.69 8.56
N ASP A 254 -5.26 1.37 9.85
CA ASP A 254 -6.45 1.47 10.69
C ASP A 254 -6.80 2.90 11.08
N LEU A 255 -5.80 3.74 11.42
CA LEU A 255 -6.06 5.12 11.82
C LEU A 255 -6.66 5.94 10.67
N ASN A 256 -6.17 5.75 9.44
CA ASN A 256 -6.75 6.40 8.27
C ASN A 256 -8.20 5.97 8.04
N PHE A 257 -8.51 4.67 8.19
CA PHE A 257 -9.89 4.17 8.09
C PHE A 257 -10.81 4.76 9.15
N ARG A 258 -10.34 4.84 10.40
CA ARG A 258 -11.08 5.48 11.50
C ARG A 258 -11.35 6.95 11.19
N LYS A 259 -10.37 7.69 10.68
CA LYS A 259 -10.57 9.09 10.27
C LYS A 259 -11.47 9.25 9.04
N LEU A 260 -11.41 8.33 8.07
CA LEU A 260 -12.33 8.27 6.93
C LEU A 260 -13.77 8.09 7.41
N THR A 261 -14.00 7.20 8.37
CA THR A 261 -15.33 6.81 8.85
C THR A 261 -15.80 7.57 10.10
N GLY A 262 -15.03 8.57 10.55
CA GLY A 262 -15.33 9.37 11.72
C GLY A 262 -15.19 8.66 13.07
N ASP A 263 -14.67 7.43 13.09
CA ASP A 263 -14.56 6.57 14.28
C ASP A 263 -15.91 6.37 15.00
N VAL A 264 -17.00 6.34 14.23
CA VAL A 264 -18.38 6.23 14.71
C VAL A 264 -18.80 4.76 14.80
N GLN A 265 -19.69 4.45 15.75
CA GLN A 265 -20.33 3.14 15.89
C GLN A 265 -21.41 2.92 14.80
N TRP A 266 -20.98 2.76 13.56
CA TRP A 266 -21.85 2.46 12.42
C TRP A 266 -22.47 1.05 12.53
N PRO A 267 -23.71 0.85 12.03
CA PRO A 267 -24.15 -0.47 11.59
C PRO A 267 -23.14 -1.06 10.59
N THR A 268 -22.79 -2.33 10.73
CA THR A 268 -21.74 -3.00 9.93
C THR A 268 -22.02 -2.94 8.42
N SER A 269 -23.28 -2.99 8.03
CA SER A 269 -23.75 -2.91 6.65
C SER A 269 -23.85 -1.49 6.08
N THR A 270 -23.50 -0.45 6.85
CA THR A 270 -23.51 0.95 6.36
C THR A 270 -22.64 1.05 5.10
N PRO A 271 -23.14 1.62 3.98
CA PRO A 271 -22.33 1.79 2.77
C PRO A 271 -21.08 2.63 3.01
N PHE A 272 -19.96 2.27 2.38
CA PHE A 272 -18.70 3.01 2.53
C PHE A 272 -18.84 4.48 2.13
N GLU A 273 -19.56 4.76 1.03
CA GLU A 273 -19.92 6.11 0.59
C GLU A 273 -20.58 6.94 1.69
N THR A 274 -21.54 6.35 2.42
CA THR A 274 -22.22 7.02 3.53
C THR A 274 -21.26 7.28 4.69
N ALA A 275 -20.45 6.29 5.03
CA ALA A 275 -19.53 6.36 6.16
C ALA A 275 -18.40 7.38 5.97
N ILE A 276 -17.95 7.65 4.74
CA ILE A 276 -16.95 8.68 4.46
C ILE A 276 -17.51 10.10 4.34
N GLY A 277 -18.83 10.25 4.48
CA GLY A 277 -19.51 11.53 4.63
C GLY A 277 -19.17 12.52 3.51
N PRO A 278 -18.84 13.80 3.82
CA PRO A 278 -18.56 14.82 2.81
C PRO A 278 -17.38 14.56 1.86
N LEU A 279 -16.55 13.55 2.15
CA LEU A 279 -15.49 13.15 1.22
C LEU A 279 -16.01 12.31 0.05
N ALA A 280 -17.17 11.66 0.20
CA ALA A 280 -17.79 10.92 -0.88
C ALA A 280 -17.87 11.78 -2.15
N GLY A 281 -17.30 11.25 -3.23
CA GLY A 281 -17.29 11.92 -4.52
C GLY A 281 -16.23 13.00 -4.73
N SER A 282 -15.46 13.40 -3.71
CA SER A 282 -14.45 14.47 -3.82
C SER A 282 -13.25 14.10 -4.71
N PHE A 283 -12.80 12.86 -4.60
CA PHE A 283 -11.73 12.23 -5.38
C PHE A 283 -11.85 10.70 -5.20
N PRO A 284 -11.26 9.88 -6.08
CA PRO A 284 -11.29 8.43 -5.93
C PRO A 284 -10.49 7.99 -4.69
N ILE A 285 -11.12 7.21 -3.82
CA ILE A 285 -10.57 6.75 -2.53
C ILE A 285 -10.47 5.24 -2.55
N LEU A 286 -9.29 4.71 -2.26
CA LEU A 286 -9.07 3.31 -1.91
C LEU A 286 -8.62 3.24 -0.45
N SER A 287 -9.34 2.52 0.40
CA SER A 287 -8.91 2.24 1.76
C SER A 287 -8.40 0.81 1.86
N LEU A 288 -7.14 0.66 2.28
CA LEU A 288 -6.50 -0.63 2.56
C LEU A 288 -6.33 -0.77 4.08
N ARG A 289 -7.21 -1.51 4.73
CA ARG A 289 -7.26 -1.57 6.19
C ARG A 289 -7.28 -2.99 6.73
N THR A 290 -6.27 -3.35 7.51
CA THR A 290 -6.37 -4.43 8.50
C THR A 290 -7.18 -3.97 9.72
N ASN A 291 -8.10 -4.79 10.19
CA ASN A 291 -9.04 -4.48 11.26
C ASN A 291 -8.35 -4.45 12.64
N LYS A 292 -8.15 -3.24 13.19
CA LYS A 292 -7.52 -2.99 14.50
C LYS A 292 -8.36 -2.09 15.42
N ALA A 293 -9.63 -1.87 15.10
CA ALA A 293 -10.56 -1.04 15.88
C ALA A 293 -12.04 -1.42 15.64
N ASP A 294 -12.92 -1.10 16.60
CA ASP A 294 -14.33 -1.50 16.59
C ASP A 294 -15.14 -1.01 15.38
N VAL A 295 -14.77 0.16 14.81
CA VAL A 295 -15.45 0.71 13.63
C VAL A 295 -15.24 -0.18 12.41
N ILE A 296 -16.32 -0.49 11.71
CA ILE A 296 -16.33 -1.25 10.46
C ILE A 296 -17.61 -0.90 9.70
N VAL A 297 -17.54 -0.90 8.37
CA VAL A 297 -18.65 -0.59 7.46
C VAL A 297 -18.55 -1.46 6.21
N ALA A 298 -19.60 -1.47 5.40
CA ALA A 298 -19.70 -2.20 4.13
C ALA A 298 -19.50 -3.73 4.26
N ILE A 299 -19.85 -4.31 5.40
CA ILE A 299 -19.85 -5.76 5.63
C ILE A 299 -21.29 -6.27 5.62
N ASP A 300 -21.56 -7.32 4.85
CA ASP A 300 -22.85 -8.00 4.85
C ASP A 300 -23.21 -8.49 6.26
N ASP A 301 -24.47 -8.28 6.66
CA ASP A 301 -24.93 -8.59 8.03
C ASP A 301 -24.74 -10.08 8.36
N GLU A 302 -24.93 -10.98 7.39
CA GLU A 302 -24.69 -12.43 7.57
C GLU A 302 -23.22 -12.75 7.92
N VAL A 303 -22.27 -12.05 7.27
CA VAL A 303 -20.83 -12.21 7.54
C VAL A 303 -20.50 -11.67 8.94
N ALA A 304 -21.04 -10.50 9.27
CA ALA A 304 -20.85 -9.89 10.59
C ALA A 304 -21.42 -10.78 11.70
N GLU A 305 -22.66 -11.26 11.58
CA GLU A 305 -23.30 -12.14 12.56
C GLU A 305 -22.53 -13.45 12.77
N LYS A 306 -22.03 -14.05 11.68
CA LYS A 306 -21.19 -15.26 11.75
C LYS A 306 -19.91 -15.01 12.54
N LEU A 307 -19.22 -13.89 12.29
CA LEU A 307 -17.98 -13.54 12.98
C LEU A 307 -18.23 -13.17 14.46
N GLU A 308 -19.30 -12.43 14.77
CA GLU A 308 -19.68 -12.16 16.15
C GLU A 308 -20.00 -13.46 16.92
N SER A 309 -20.74 -14.37 16.29
CA SER A 309 -21.10 -15.67 16.88
C SER A 309 -19.90 -16.60 17.08
N SER A 310 -18.81 -16.40 16.35
CA SER A 310 -17.57 -17.18 16.51
C SER A 310 -16.83 -16.87 17.82
N GLY A 311 -17.10 -15.72 18.44
CA GLY A 311 -16.38 -15.20 19.60
C GLY A 311 -14.98 -14.64 19.27
N GLU A 312 -14.56 -14.65 18.01
CA GLU A 312 -13.33 -13.99 17.58
C GLU A 312 -13.45 -12.47 17.69
N LYS A 313 -12.38 -11.82 18.13
CA LYS A 313 -12.26 -10.35 18.19
C LYS A 313 -11.95 -9.75 16.80
N TRP A 314 -12.72 -10.15 15.79
CA TRP A 314 -12.43 -9.98 14.37
C TRP A 314 -12.28 -8.52 13.92
N ARG A 315 -12.89 -7.58 14.64
CA ARG A 315 -12.80 -6.13 14.35
C ARG A 315 -11.46 -5.51 14.75
N TYR A 316 -10.73 -6.10 15.68
CA TYR A 316 -9.55 -5.45 16.25
C TYR A 316 -8.37 -6.39 16.61
N ASN A 317 -8.42 -7.65 16.17
CA ASN A 317 -7.32 -8.61 16.36
C ASN A 317 -6.24 -8.54 15.26
N GLY A 318 -6.44 -7.73 14.22
CA GLY A 318 -5.50 -7.62 13.11
C GLY A 318 -5.50 -8.78 12.11
N LYS A 319 -6.42 -9.76 12.24
CA LYS A 319 -6.49 -10.96 11.39
C LYS A 319 -7.31 -10.72 10.12
N TYR A 320 -8.32 -9.86 10.20
CA TYR A 320 -9.21 -9.56 9.08
C TYR A 320 -8.90 -8.19 8.46
N ALA A 321 -9.32 -7.99 7.23
CA ALA A 321 -9.11 -6.76 6.50
C ALA A 321 -10.30 -6.41 5.59
N VAL A 322 -10.29 -5.17 5.09
CA VAL A 322 -11.18 -4.69 4.04
C VAL A 322 -10.39 -3.90 3.00
N VAL A 323 -10.79 -4.06 1.75
CA VAL A 323 -10.37 -3.27 0.60
C VAL A 323 -11.61 -2.57 0.08
N LEU A 324 -11.75 -1.28 0.40
CA LEU A 324 -12.94 -0.51 0.03
C LEU A 324 -12.59 0.58 -0.97
N PHE A 325 -13.35 0.66 -2.06
CA PHE A 325 -13.17 1.67 -3.10
C PHE A 325 -14.42 2.55 -3.23
N GLN A 326 -14.20 3.86 -3.24
CA GLN A 326 -15.23 4.84 -3.58
C GLN A 326 -14.71 5.72 -4.75
N PRO A 327 -15.37 5.72 -5.92
CA PRO A 327 -14.99 6.59 -7.01
C PRO A 327 -15.33 8.06 -6.69
N ARG A 328 -14.78 8.99 -7.48
CA ARG A 328 -15.28 10.37 -7.53
C ARG A 328 -16.72 10.39 -8.07
N SER A 329 -17.48 11.42 -7.73
CA SER A 329 -18.75 11.69 -8.41
C SER A 329 -18.45 12.17 -9.83
N GLU A 330 -19.34 11.78 -10.76
CA GLU A 330 -19.30 12.25 -12.15
C GLU A 330 -19.52 13.76 -12.27
#